data_AF-A0A3L9Z7I5-F1
#
_entry.id   AF-A0A3L9Z7I5-F1
#
_cell.length_a   1.000
_cell.length_b   1.000
_cell.length_c   1.000
_cell.angle_alpha   90.00
_cell.angle_beta   90.00
_cell.angle_gamma   90.00
#
_symmetry.space_group_name_H-M   'P 1'
#
loop_
_entity.id
_entity.type
_entity.pdbx_description
1 polymer ?
#
loop_
_entity_poly.entity_id
_entity_poly.type
_entity_poly.pdbx_seq_one_letter_code
_entity_poly.pdbx_strand_id
1 'polypeptide(L)'
;MHHRRNAAVNRFFQWMGFALVSAALISPSVHAADVKKPGVKKQQVSASNAKRAVVTRKVAASIKPTRVAARTAKAPTKVAFVPAKPSFGQMAGLHEVNDPLDLKSSVALVVDQDTHEVLLRKNDQAVLPIASLTKLMTGMLISQAKLPMDEPVTITQDDVDTEKGSRSRLTVGTTLTRGEMLHLALMSSENRAAHALGRTYPGGLEVFVTQMNAKAKSLGMNDTHYVEPTGLSSRNQSSARDLATLVGVAHGDPLLRELSTSPGYEVAVGHKTLQYNNTNGLVKNPTWDIGLQKTGYISEAGRCLVMQAQVAGRKLIMVFLDSAGKFSRLGDAERVRRWVESNPSLAAPLQAVRSNNG
;
A
#
# COMPACT_ATOMS: atom_id res chain seq x y z
N MET A 1 11.98 -58.64 19.62
CA MET A 1 12.73 -57.95 20.68
C MET A 1 13.81 -57.09 20.05
N HIS A 2 13.90 -55.82 20.48
CA HIS A 2 15.10 -54.96 20.59
C HIS A 2 16.38 -55.33 19.82
N HIS A 3 17.20 -54.44 19.26
CA HIS A 3 17.28 -52.99 19.07
C HIS A 3 18.69 -52.78 18.44
N ARG A 4 18.94 -51.63 17.85
CA ARG A 4 20.26 -50.97 17.62
C ARG A 4 21.08 -51.29 16.35
N ARG A 5 21.37 -50.16 15.70
CA ARG A 5 22.39 -49.86 14.69
C ARG A 5 23.80 -49.80 15.30
N ASN A 6 24.78 -49.69 14.39
CA ASN A 6 26.17 -49.19 14.52
C ASN A 6 27.22 -50.29 14.74
N ALA A 7 28.45 -50.25 14.20
CA ALA A 7 29.15 -49.44 13.20
C ALA A 7 30.57 -50.04 13.11
N ALA A 8 31.22 -50.06 11.94
CA ALA A 8 32.69 -50.09 11.76
C ALA A 8 33.01 -49.94 10.25
N VAL A 9 33.55 -48.82 9.74
CA VAL A 9 34.95 -48.29 9.77
C VAL A 9 35.73 -48.65 8.49
N ASN A 10 36.00 -47.64 7.65
CA ASN A 10 37.33 -47.22 7.15
C ASN A 10 37.16 -46.23 5.98
N ARG A 11 37.46 -44.92 6.14
CA ARG A 11 38.77 -44.23 6.09
C ARG A 11 39.32 -44.05 4.66
N PHE A 12 39.26 -42.80 4.16
CA PHE A 12 40.13 -42.08 3.19
C PHE A 12 39.27 -40.90 2.69
N PHE A 13 39.58 -39.60 2.76
CA PHE A 13 40.79 -38.80 2.89
C PHE A 13 40.43 -37.51 3.64
N GLN A 14 41.38 -36.94 4.37
CA GLN A 14 41.28 -35.61 4.97
C GLN A 14 42.61 -34.89 4.71
N TRP A 15 42.57 -33.55 4.67
CA TRP A 15 43.66 -32.56 4.55
C TRP A 15 44.08 -32.18 3.11
N MET A 16 44.32 -30.92 2.73
CA MET A 16 44.15 -29.59 3.35
C MET A 16 44.47 -28.57 2.22
N GLY A 17 43.90 -27.35 2.26
CA GLY A 17 44.33 -26.29 1.32
C GLY A 17 43.45 -25.05 1.29
N PHE A 18 43.49 -24.25 2.37
CA PHE A 18 43.01 -22.87 2.40
C PHE A 18 43.87 -22.01 1.45
N ALA A 19 43.23 -21.26 0.54
CA ALA A 19 43.85 -20.13 -0.15
C ALA A 19 42.88 -18.94 -0.10
N LEU A 20 43.17 -18.02 0.82
CA LEU A 20 42.67 -16.66 0.88
C LEU A 20 43.29 -15.86 -0.27
N VAL A 21 42.47 -15.26 -1.14
CA VAL A 21 42.89 -14.16 -2.00
C VAL A 21 41.94 -12.99 -1.79
N SER A 22 42.40 -12.06 -0.95
CA SER A 22 41.88 -10.71 -0.81
C SER A 22 42.30 -9.90 -2.04
N ALA A 23 41.34 -9.40 -2.82
CA ALA A 23 41.60 -8.37 -3.83
C ALA A 23 41.05 -7.03 -3.33
N ALA A 24 41.98 -6.17 -2.91
CA ALA A 24 41.71 -4.82 -2.45
C ALA A 24 41.37 -3.90 -3.63
N LEU A 25 40.32 -3.10 -3.44
CA LEU A 25 39.90 -2.00 -4.29
C LEU A 25 40.96 -0.88 -4.24
N ILE A 26 41.53 -0.54 -5.39
CA ILE A 26 42.36 0.65 -5.59
C ILE A 26 41.45 1.72 -6.21
N SER A 27 41.06 2.71 -5.41
CA SER A 27 40.46 3.96 -5.88
C SER A 27 41.58 4.99 -6.11
N PRO A 28 41.69 5.63 -7.28
CA PRO A 28 42.58 6.78 -7.43
C PRO A 28 41.94 8.04 -6.84
N SER A 29 42.63 8.59 -5.85
CA SER A 29 42.42 9.91 -5.26
C SER A 29 42.75 10.99 -6.30
N VAL A 30 41.76 11.79 -6.69
CA VAL A 30 42.01 13.01 -7.50
C VAL A 30 42.09 14.21 -6.55
N HIS A 31 43.23 14.87 -6.61
CA HIS A 31 43.54 16.11 -5.90
C HIS A 31 42.59 17.25 -6.28
N ALA A 32 42.27 18.05 -5.26
CA ALA A 32 41.64 19.35 -5.38
C ALA A 32 42.53 20.33 -6.18
N ALA A 33 41.91 21.05 -7.12
CA ALA A 33 42.46 22.26 -7.71
C ALA A 33 41.34 23.32 -7.75
N ASP A 34 41.63 24.46 -7.11
CA ASP A 34 40.85 25.68 -7.07
C ASP A 34 40.67 26.31 -8.46
N VAL A 35 39.43 26.50 -8.94
CA VAL A 35 39.09 27.60 -9.87
C VAL A 35 37.63 28.07 -9.71
N LYS A 36 37.50 29.30 -9.17
CA LYS A 36 36.49 30.38 -9.37
C LYS A 36 35.06 30.06 -9.86
N LYS A 37 34.08 30.34 -9.00
CA LYS A 37 32.68 30.65 -9.32
C LYS A 37 32.54 32.08 -9.89
N PRO A 38 31.74 32.32 -10.95
CA PRO A 38 31.24 33.66 -11.27
C PRO A 38 30.01 33.98 -10.41
N GLY A 39 30.04 35.14 -9.77
CA GLY A 39 28.96 35.65 -8.92
C GLY A 39 27.75 36.12 -9.71
N VAL A 40 26.56 35.72 -9.26
CA VAL A 40 25.30 36.37 -9.62
C VAL A 40 24.77 37.08 -8.37
N LYS A 41 24.66 38.41 -8.49
CA LYS A 41 24.25 39.32 -7.42
C LYS A 41 22.79 39.08 -7.01
N LYS A 42 22.56 38.99 -5.71
CA LYS A 42 21.25 39.15 -5.07
C LYS A 42 20.70 40.54 -5.38
N GLN A 43 19.46 40.62 -5.83
CA GLN A 43 18.64 41.83 -5.72
C GLN A 43 17.37 41.49 -4.93
N GLN A 44 17.30 42.03 -3.71
CA GLN A 44 16.08 42.22 -2.95
C GLN A 44 15.11 43.08 -3.76
N VAL A 45 13.85 42.70 -3.81
CA VAL A 45 12.77 43.65 -4.13
C VAL A 45 11.81 43.66 -2.96
N SER A 46 11.96 44.71 -2.15
CA SER A 46 11.01 45.16 -1.13
C SER A 46 9.83 45.86 -1.80
N ALA A 47 8.64 45.64 -1.25
CA ALA A 47 7.41 46.33 -1.60
C ALA A 47 7.52 47.85 -1.37
N SER A 48 6.95 48.64 -2.28
CA SER A 48 6.45 49.98 -1.94
C SER A 48 5.30 50.41 -2.84
N ASN A 49 4.30 50.98 -2.18
CA ASN A 49 3.11 51.63 -2.72
C ASN A 49 3.47 52.81 -3.63
N ALA A 50 2.79 52.94 -4.76
CA ALA A 50 2.69 54.21 -5.46
C ALA A 50 1.24 54.49 -5.88
N LYS A 51 0.62 55.42 -5.16
CA LYS A 51 -0.61 56.11 -5.55
C LYS A 51 -0.35 56.88 -6.84
N ARG A 52 -1.25 56.82 -7.82
CA ARG A 52 -1.28 57.79 -8.91
C ARG A 52 -2.67 58.35 -9.13
N ALA A 53 -2.67 59.67 -9.29
CA ALA A 53 -3.76 60.59 -9.12
C ALA A 53 -4.80 60.57 -10.25
N VAL A 54 -5.97 61.03 -9.86
CA VAL A 54 -7.17 61.32 -10.65
C VAL A 54 -6.88 62.40 -11.71
N VAL A 55 -7.27 62.13 -12.95
CA VAL A 55 -7.52 63.17 -13.97
C VAL A 55 -8.93 62.97 -14.50
N THR A 56 -9.82 63.89 -14.14
CA THR A 56 -11.20 63.99 -14.61
C THR A 56 -11.24 64.59 -16.01
N ARG A 57 -11.84 63.88 -16.97
CA ARG A 57 -12.40 64.48 -18.19
C ARG A 57 -13.86 64.06 -18.34
N LYS A 58 -14.76 65.04 -18.24
CA LYS A 58 -16.18 64.93 -18.57
C LYS A 58 -16.34 64.68 -20.07
N VAL A 59 -17.10 63.65 -20.46
CA VAL A 59 -17.69 63.54 -21.80
C VAL A 59 -19.14 63.11 -21.64
N ALA A 60 -20.00 63.80 -22.39
CA ALA A 60 -21.45 63.78 -22.31
C ALA A 60 -22.08 62.40 -22.57
N ALA A 61 -23.22 62.18 -21.93
CA ALA A 61 -24.03 60.98 -22.03
C ALA A 61 -24.67 60.83 -23.42
N SER A 62 -24.44 59.68 -24.06
CA SER A 62 -25.25 59.17 -25.17
C SER A 62 -25.66 57.75 -24.81
N ILE A 63 -26.93 57.58 -24.42
CA ILE A 63 -27.51 56.29 -24.05
C ILE A 63 -27.98 55.60 -25.35
N LYS A 64 -27.22 54.61 -25.82
CA LYS A 64 -27.73 53.60 -26.76
C LYS A 64 -28.21 52.38 -25.96
N PRO A 65 -29.41 51.83 -26.22
CA PRO A 65 -29.90 50.68 -25.48
C PRO A 65 -29.09 49.45 -25.88
N THR A 66 -28.24 48.98 -24.98
CA THR A 66 -27.60 47.68 -25.09
C THR A 66 -28.60 46.63 -24.63
N ARG A 67 -29.06 45.79 -25.56
CA ARG A 67 -29.93 44.65 -25.28
C ARG A 67 -29.11 43.61 -24.51
N VAL A 68 -29.23 43.60 -23.19
CA VAL A 68 -28.59 42.59 -22.33
C VAL A 68 -29.32 41.27 -22.56
N ALA A 69 -28.68 40.35 -23.29
CA ALA A 69 -29.13 38.97 -23.32
C ALA A 69 -28.97 38.38 -21.92
N ALA A 70 -30.09 38.15 -21.23
CA ALA A 70 -30.11 37.46 -19.96
C ALA A 70 -29.52 36.06 -20.14
N ARG A 71 -28.32 35.82 -19.61
CA ARG A 71 -27.82 34.46 -19.40
C ARG A 71 -28.71 33.84 -18.33
N THR A 72 -29.65 33.01 -18.75
CA THR A 72 -30.39 32.13 -17.85
C THR A 72 -29.39 31.26 -17.11
N ALA A 73 -29.20 31.53 -15.82
CA ALA A 73 -28.47 30.65 -14.94
C ALA A 73 -29.17 29.29 -14.97
N LYS A 74 -28.47 28.24 -15.44
CA LYS A 74 -28.96 26.88 -15.29
C LYS A 74 -29.17 26.63 -13.80
N ALA A 75 -30.40 26.29 -13.43
CA ALA A 75 -30.74 25.92 -12.06
C ALA A 75 -29.76 24.84 -11.57
N PRO A 76 -29.33 24.87 -10.29
CA PRO A 76 -28.48 23.83 -9.75
C PRO A 76 -29.23 22.51 -9.88
N THR A 77 -28.72 21.61 -10.71
CA THR A 77 -29.17 20.22 -10.75
C THR A 77 -28.99 19.66 -9.34
N LYS A 78 -30.09 19.48 -8.62
CA LYS A 78 -30.12 18.72 -7.37
C LYS A 78 -29.66 17.31 -7.74
N VAL A 79 -28.39 17.01 -7.51
CA VAL A 79 -27.90 15.64 -7.60
C VAL A 79 -28.65 14.89 -6.51
N ALA A 80 -29.53 13.96 -6.91
CA ALA A 80 -30.27 13.16 -5.95
C ALA A 80 -29.27 12.50 -5.00
N PHE A 81 -29.46 12.72 -3.70
CA PHE A 81 -28.67 12.02 -2.68
C PHE A 81 -29.04 10.54 -2.78
N VAL A 82 -28.19 9.75 -3.46
CA VAL A 82 -28.28 8.30 -3.42
C VAL A 82 -27.64 7.88 -2.11
N PRO A 83 -28.40 7.34 -1.14
CA PRO A 83 -27.81 6.88 0.10
C PRO A 83 -26.74 5.83 -0.21
N ALA A 84 -25.59 5.93 0.46
CA ALA A 84 -24.55 4.93 0.29
C ALA A 84 -25.10 3.57 0.70
N LYS A 85 -24.94 2.56 -0.17
CA LYS A 85 -25.27 1.18 0.20
C LYS A 85 -24.47 0.79 1.45
N PRO A 86 -25.11 0.19 2.47
CA PRO A 86 -24.40 -0.24 3.66
C PRO A 86 -23.37 -1.32 3.29
N SER A 87 -22.23 -1.32 3.98
CA SER A 87 -21.23 -2.39 3.87
C SER A 87 -21.74 -3.68 4.52
N PHE A 88 -21.06 -4.78 4.26
CA PHE A 88 -21.41 -6.08 4.86
C PHE A 88 -21.24 -6.05 6.38
N GLY A 89 -20.22 -5.36 6.89
CA GLY A 89 -20.03 -5.20 8.33
C GLY A 89 -21.11 -4.33 8.98
N GLN A 90 -21.63 -3.31 8.28
CA GLN A 90 -22.80 -2.54 8.73
C GLN A 90 -24.07 -3.40 8.75
N MET A 91 -24.34 -4.17 7.69
CA MET A 91 -25.51 -5.06 7.65
C MET A 91 -25.46 -6.16 8.73
N ALA A 92 -24.25 -6.59 9.10
CA ALA A 92 -24.03 -7.58 10.15
C ALA A 92 -23.95 -6.99 11.57
N GLY A 93 -24.18 -5.68 11.76
CA GLY A 93 -24.15 -5.04 13.08
C GLY A 93 -22.76 -4.94 13.73
N LEU A 94 -21.67 -5.19 12.99
CA LEU A 94 -20.32 -5.27 13.55
C LEU A 94 -19.79 -3.93 14.09
N HIS A 95 -20.41 -2.81 13.69
CA HIS A 95 -20.09 -1.47 14.19
C HIS A 95 -20.64 -1.18 15.59
N GLU A 96 -21.55 -2.01 16.10
CA GLU A 96 -22.18 -1.82 17.42
C GLU A 96 -21.31 -2.32 18.57
N VAL A 97 -20.24 -3.04 18.25
CA VAL A 97 -19.27 -3.56 19.23
C VAL A 97 -18.35 -2.42 19.67
N ASN A 98 -18.41 -2.10 20.97
CA ASN A 98 -17.50 -1.14 21.59
C ASN A 98 -16.09 -1.71 21.73
N ASP A 99 -15.09 -0.84 21.65
CA ASP A 99 -13.69 -1.18 21.85
C ASP A 99 -12.99 -0.04 22.64
N PRO A 100 -11.87 -0.32 23.34
CA PRO A 100 -11.24 0.65 24.23
C PRO A 100 -10.63 1.85 23.50
N LEU A 101 -10.48 1.80 22.17
CA LEU A 101 -9.85 2.86 21.38
C LEU A 101 -10.88 3.66 20.57
N ASP A 102 -12.17 3.34 20.62
CA ASP A 102 -13.21 3.90 19.76
C ASP A 102 -12.82 3.81 18.27
N LEU A 103 -12.39 2.61 17.86
CA LEU A 103 -12.03 2.34 16.47
C LEU A 103 -13.26 2.48 15.58
N LYS A 104 -13.07 3.14 14.44
CA LYS A 104 -14.13 3.31 13.42
C LYS A 104 -14.20 2.14 12.46
N SER A 105 -13.28 1.19 12.58
CA SER A 105 -13.34 -0.12 11.94
C SER A 105 -14.25 -1.04 12.73
N SER A 106 -15.13 -1.75 12.02
CA SER A 106 -16.00 -2.76 12.65
C SER A 106 -15.24 -4.05 12.96
N VAL A 107 -14.12 -4.30 12.27
CA VAL A 107 -13.18 -5.38 12.56
C VAL A 107 -11.78 -4.82 12.72
N ALA A 108 -11.07 -5.25 13.76
CA ALA A 108 -9.68 -4.91 13.99
C ALA A 108 -8.89 -6.06 14.62
N LEU A 109 -7.63 -6.19 14.21
CA LEU A 109 -6.66 -7.07 14.85
C LEU A 109 -5.30 -6.38 14.87
N VAL A 110 -4.67 -6.34 16.05
CA VAL A 110 -3.30 -5.85 16.24
C VAL A 110 -2.50 -6.97 16.89
N VAL A 111 -1.47 -7.44 16.21
CA VAL A 111 -0.63 -8.55 16.67
C VAL A 111 0.84 -8.17 16.57
N ASP A 112 1.64 -8.60 17.53
CA ASP A 112 3.09 -8.56 17.42
C ASP A 112 3.56 -9.62 16.40
N GLN A 113 4.34 -9.20 15.43
CA GLN A 113 4.81 -10.07 14.35
C GLN A 113 5.80 -11.13 14.85
N ASP A 114 6.64 -10.80 15.83
CA ASP A 114 7.72 -11.66 16.29
C ASP A 114 7.21 -12.65 17.37
N THR A 115 6.33 -12.21 18.27
CA THR A 115 5.84 -13.04 19.39
C THR A 115 4.47 -13.66 19.15
N HIS A 116 3.75 -13.20 18.12
CA HIS A 116 2.34 -13.55 17.86
C HIS A 116 1.37 -13.16 19.00
N GLU A 117 1.80 -12.31 19.93
CA GLU A 117 0.94 -11.75 20.96
C GLU A 117 -0.15 -10.90 20.33
N VAL A 118 -1.41 -11.14 20.70
CA VAL A 118 -2.54 -10.31 20.26
C VAL A 118 -2.74 -9.17 21.25
N LEU A 119 -2.49 -7.94 20.80
CA LEU A 119 -2.65 -6.73 21.60
C LEU A 119 -4.11 -6.25 21.60
N LEU A 120 -4.76 -6.30 20.44
CA LEU A 120 -6.15 -5.87 20.27
C LEU A 120 -6.90 -6.79 19.32
N ARG A 121 -8.13 -7.13 19.67
CA ARG A 121 -9.09 -7.83 18.81
C ARG A 121 -10.45 -7.15 18.86
N LYS A 122 -11.09 -7.02 17.71
CA LYS A 122 -12.47 -6.58 17.54
C LYS A 122 -13.06 -7.35 16.37
N ASN A 123 -14.04 -8.21 16.62
CA ASN A 123 -14.71 -9.04 15.60
C ASN A 123 -13.72 -9.77 14.67
N ASP A 124 -12.59 -10.25 15.18
CA ASP A 124 -11.46 -10.76 14.40
C ASP A 124 -11.75 -12.08 13.64
N GLN A 125 -12.94 -12.64 13.82
CA GLN A 125 -13.48 -13.81 13.13
C GLN A 125 -14.49 -13.48 12.03
N ALA A 126 -14.89 -12.22 11.89
CA ALA A 126 -15.80 -11.85 10.82
C ALA A 126 -15.11 -12.02 9.46
N VAL A 127 -15.77 -12.78 8.59
CA VAL A 127 -15.37 -12.95 7.19
C VAL A 127 -16.09 -11.90 6.36
N LEU A 128 -15.32 -10.96 5.80
CA LEU A 128 -15.86 -9.80 5.10
C LEU A 128 -15.22 -9.64 3.73
N PRO A 129 -15.87 -8.95 2.78
CA PRO A 129 -15.22 -8.46 1.58
C PRO A 129 -14.00 -7.62 1.93
N ILE A 130 -12.84 -7.90 1.33
CA ILE A 130 -11.56 -7.26 1.70
C ILE A 130 -11.07 -6.21 0.71
N ALA A 131 -11.85 -5.98 -0.34
CA ALA A 131 -11.49 -5.09 -1.43
C ALA A 131 -10.04 -5.34 -1.92
N SER A 132 -9.33 -4.27 -2.27
CA SER A 132 -7.96 -4.33 -2.79
C SER A 132 -6.87 -4.82 -1.83
N LEU A 133 -7.20 -5.21 -0.58
CA LEU A 133 -6.25 -6.00 0.22
C LEU A 133 -5.88 -7.31 -0.49
N THR A 134 -6.79 -7.82 -1.33
CA THR A 134 -6.56 -8.91 -2.31
C THR A 134 -5.21 -8.80 -3.04
N LYS A 135 -4.82 -7.58 -3.46
CA LYS A 135 -3.62 -7.38 -4.29
C LYS A 135 -2.33 -7.74 -3.56
N LEU A 136 -2.35 -7.88 -2.23
CA LEU A 136 -1.20 -8.36 -1.48
C LEU A 136 -0.92 -9.85 -1.79
N MET A 137 -1.96 -10.67 -1.91
CA MET A 137 -1.83 -12.06 -2.39
C MET A 137 -1.37 -12.10 -3.85
N THR A 138 -1.94 -11.23 -4.70
CA THR A 138 -1.52 -11.09 -6.10
C THR A 138 -0.02 -10.78 -6.20
N GLY A 139 0.46 -9.80 -5.45
CA GLY A 139 1.88 -9.44 -5.44
C GLY A 139 2.77 -10.58 -4.94
N MET A 140 2.35 -11.29 -3.89
CA MET A 140 3.07 -12.45 -3.36
C MET A 140 3.25 -13.54 -4.42
N LEU A 141 2.21 -13.90 -5.16
CA LEU A 141 2.33 -14.93 -6.20
C LEU A 141 3.22 -14.47 -7.35
N ILE A 142 3.11 -13.21 -7.79
CA ILE A 142 3.95 -12.67 -8.88
C ILE A 142 5.43 -12.66 -8.47
N SER A 143 5.74 -12.22 -7.25
CA SER A 143 7.12 -12.20 -6.74
C SER A 143 7.68 -13.62 -6.56
N GLN A 144 6.87 -14.57 -6.09
CA GLN A 144 7.29 -15.97 -5.90
C GLN A 144 7.47 -16.73 -7.23
N ALA A 145 6.74 -16.36 -8.27
CA ALA A 145 6.85 -16.99 -9.58
C ALA A 145 8.18 -16.66 -10.29
N LYS A 146 8.93 -15.64 -9.83
CA LYS A 146 10.23 -15.24 -10.38
C LYS A 146 10.20 -15.02 -11.91
N LEU A 147 9.08 -14.49 -12.40
CA LEU A 147 8.93 -14.10 -13.80
C LEU A 147 9.79 -12.86 -14.11
N PRO A 148 10.24 -12.66 -15.37
CA PRO A 148 11.06 -11.51 -15.74
C PRO A 148 10.36 -10.17 -15.45
N MET A 149 10.90 -9.35 -14.56
CA MET A 149 10.22 -8.10 -14.16
C MET A 149 10.23 -7.02 -15.25
N ASP A 150 11.10 -7.15 -16.24
CA ASP A 150 11.23 -6.29 -17.42
C ASP A 150 10.30 -6.70 -18.58
N GLU A 151 9.60 -7.84 -18.48
CA GLU A 151 8.69 -8.29 -19.52
C GLU A 151 7.55 -7.28 -19.75
N PRO A 152 7.29 -6.87 -21.00
CA PRO A 152 6.21 -5.94 -21.31
C PRO A 152 4.84 -6.62 -21.13
N VAL A 153 3.99 -6.00 -20.32
CA VAL A 153 2.60 -6.42 -20.11
C VAL A 153 1.67 -5.33 -20.64
N THR A 154 0.80 -5.70 -21.57
CA THR A 154 -0.17 -4.77 -22.18
C THR A 154 -1.52 -4.89 -21.52
N ILE A 155 -2.10 -3.76 -21.14
CA ILE A 155 -3.49 -3.63 -20.68
C ILE A 155 -4.43 -3.90 -21.86
N THR A 156 -5.37 -4.82 -21.67
CA THR A 156 -6.36 -5.25 -22.65
C THR A 156 -7.77 -4.89 -22.20
N GLN A 157 -8.77 -5.17 -23.04
CA GLN A 157 -10.17 -4.97 -22.69
C GLN A 157 -10.60 -5.86 -21.50
N ASP A 158 -9.98 -7.03 -21.34
CA ASP A 158 -10.27 -7.96 -20.24
C ASP A 158 -9.88 -7.38 -18.88
N ASP A 159 -8.95 -6.42 -18.84
CA ASP A 159 -8.51 -5.78 -17.59
C ASP A 159 -9.44 -4.65 -17.14
N VAL A 160 -10.42 -4.28 -17.96
CA VAL A 160 -11.36 -3.22 -17.65
C VAL A 160 -12.41 -3.72 -16.67
N ASP A 161 -12.53 -3.01 -15.54
CA ASP A 161 -13.57 -3.26 -14.55
C ASP A 161 -14.98 -3.09 -15.14
N THR A 162 -15.74 -4.19 -15.14
CA THR A 162 -17.15 -4.25 -15.53
C THR A 162 -18.08 -4.50 -14.35
N GLU A 163 -17.55 -4.72 -13.13
CA GLU A 163 -18.34 -5.01 -11.92
C GLU A 163 -18.65 -3.73 -11.12
N LYS A 164 -17.63 -2.90 -10.84
CA LYS A 164 -17.76 -1.69 -10.00
C LYS A 164 -17.63 -0.39 -10.80
N GLY A 165 -17.26 -0.47 -12.08
CA GLY A 165 -17.06 0.71 -12.93
C GLY A 165 -15.95 1.64 -12.42
N SER A 166 -14.93 1.07 -11.76
CA SER A 166 -13.77 1.80 -11.28
C SER A 166 -12.98 2.42 -12.42
N ARG A 167 -12.46 3.62 -12.16
CA ARG A 167 -11.64 4.35 -13.13
C ARG A 167 -10.19 3.92 -13.01
N SER A 168 -9.51 3.85 -14.15
CA SER A 168 -8.07 3.66 -14.23
C SER A 168 -7.47 4.71 -15.14
N ARG A 169 -6.23 5.10 -14.85
CA ARG A 169 -5.43 5.98 -15.72
C ARG A 169 -4.63 5.20 -16.76
N LEU A 170 -4.47 3.89 -16.58
CA LEU A 170 -3.88 3.01 -17.59
C LEU A 170 -4.96 2.66 -18.61
N THR A 171 -4.94 3.27 -19.79
CA THR A 171 -5.92 2.95 -20.84
C THR A 171 -5.61 1.60 -21.49
N VAL A 172 -6.62 0.99 -22.12
CA VAL A 172 -6.40 -0.19 -22.99
C VAL A 172 -5.33 0.15 -24.03
N GLY A 173 -4.41 -0.78 -24.27
CA GLY A 173 -3.22 -0.59 -25.10
C GLY A 173 -2.01 0.01 -24.38
N THR A 174 -2.12 0.39 -23.11
CA THR A 174 -0.95 0.80 -22.31
C THR A 174 -0.07 -0.42 -22.04
N THR A 175 1.22 -0.31 -22.34
CA THR A 175 2.22 -1.34 -22.02
C THR A 175 3.18 -0.79 -20.97
N LEU A 176 3.36 -1.53 -19.88
CA LEU A 176 4.38 -1.28 -18.86
C LEU A 176 5.11 -2.59 -18.58
N THR A 177 6.29 -2.51 -17.99
CA THR A 177 6.98 -3.71 -17.50
C THR A 177 6.18 -4.39 -16.38
N ARG A 178 6.36 -5.70 -16.21
CA ARG A 178 5.74 -6.45 -15.09
C ARG A 178 6.06 -5.83 -13.73
N GLY A 179 7.28 -5.34 -13.53
CA GLY A 179 7.71 -4.64 -12.33
C GLY A 179 6.92 -3.37 -12.07
N GLU A 180 6.71 -2.54 -13.09
CA GLU A 180 5.86 -1.34 -12.99
C GLU A 180 4.41 -1.70 -12.70
N MET A 181 3.86 -2.74 -13.35
CA MET A 181 2.50 -3.21 -13.06
C MET A 181 2.36 -3.62 -11.59
N LEU A 182 3.33 -4.37 -11.06
CA LEU A 182 3.35 -4.82 -9.67
C LEU A 182 3.47 -3.63 -8.70
N HIS A 183 4.33 -2.67 -9.03
CA HIS A 183 4.52 -1.45 -8.24
C HIS A 183 3.21 -0.66 -8.13
N LEU A 184 2.56 -0.37 -9.27
CA LEU A 184 1.30 0.37 -9.30
C LEU A 184 0.17 -0.37 -8.57
N ALA A 185 0.11 -1.70 -8.69
CA ALA A 185 -0.87 -2.55 -8.02
C ALA A 185 -0.73 -2.48 -6.48
N LEU A 186 0.49 -2.53 -5.95
CA LEU A 186 0.74 -2.55 -4.50
C LEU A 186 0.68 -1.14 -3.89
N MET A 187 1.38 -0.17 -4.48
CA MET A 187 1.49 1.20 -3.99
C MET A 187 0.17 1.98 -4.15
N SER A 188 -0.34 2.01 -5.38
CA SER A 188 -1.48 2.86 -5.76
C SER A 188 -2.78 2.11 -5.92
N SER A 189 -2.79 0.80 -5.66
CA SER A 189 -3.99 -0.03 -5.79
C SER A 189 -4.56 -0.06 -7.21
N GLU A 190 -3.71 0.04 -8.24
CA GLU A 190 -4.13 0.07 -9.64
C GLU A 190 -4.79 -1.26 -10.06
N ASN A 191 -6.04 -1.21 -10.50
CA ASN A 191 -6.86 -2.41 -10.76
C ASN A 191 -6.48 -3.12 -12.05
N ARG A 192 -6.25 -2.36 -13.13
CA ARG A 192 -5.94 -2.94 -14.44
C ARG A 192 -4.56 -3.59 -14.43
N ALA A 193 -3.60 -2.97 -13.74
CA ALA A 193 -2.28 -3.56 -13.51
C ALA A 193 -2.40 -4.91 -12.77
N ALA A 194 -3.14 -4.97 -11.67
CA ALA A 194 -3.35 -6.21 -10.91
C ALA A 194 -4.08 -7.30 -11.72
N HIS A 195 -5.08 -6.91 -12.51
CA HIS A 195 -5.80 -7.84 -13.38
C HIS A 195 -4.88 -8.38 -14.48
N ALA A 196 -4.11 -7.51 -15.15
CA ALA A 196 -3.18 -7.88 -16.20
C ALA A 196 -2.09 -8.83 -15.67
N LEU A 197 -1.58 -8.62 -14.44
CA LEU A 197 -0.66 -9.54 -13.78
C LEU A 197 -1.25 -10.94 -13.61
N GLY A 198 -2.51 -11.05 -13.16
CA GLY A 198 -3.20 -12.33 -13.04
C GLY A 198 -3.48 -12.97 -14.40
N ARG A 199 -3.93 -12.19 -15.39
CA ARG A 199 -4.24 -12.65 -16.75
C ARG A 199 -3.02 -13.15 -17.51
N THR A 200 -1.87 -12.50 -17.33
CA THR A 200 -0.61 -12.86 -17.99
C THR A 200 0.26 -13.82 -17.19
N TYR A 201 -0.23 -14.30 -16.04
CA TYR A 201 0.44 -15.36 -15.30
C TYR A 201 0.47 -16.66 -16.13
N PRO A 202 1.52 -17.50 -16.02
CA PRO A 202 1.56 -18.80 -16.70
C PRO A 202 0.31 -19.65 -16.39
N GLY A 203 -0.43 -20.04 -17.43
CA GLY A 203 -1.71 -20.75 -17.29
C GLY A 203 -2.95 -19.84 -17.24
N GLY A 204 -2.77 -18.51 -17.25
CA GLY A 204 -3.85 -17.53 -17.33
C GLY A 204 -4.56 -17.25 -16.00
N LEU A 205 -5.64 -16.47 -16.10
CA LEU A 205 -6.35 -15.92 -14.93
C LEU A 205 -6.96 -17.01 -14.03
N GLU A 206 -7.56 -18.05 -14.60
CA GLU A 206 -8.17 -19.15 -13.83
C GLU A 206 -7.12 -19.90 -12.99
N VAL A 207 -5.97 -20.19 -13.59
CA VAL A 207 -4.83 -20.79 -12.88
C VAL A 207 -4.32 -19.84 -11.80
N PHE A 208 -4.23 -18.54 -12.09
CA PHE A 208 -3.82 -17.56 -11.09
C PHE A 208 -4.73 -17.56 -9.86
N VAL A 209 -6.05 -17.51 -10.05
CA VAL A 209 -7.04 -17.55 -8.95
C VAL A 209 -6.97 -18.88 -8.19
N THR A 210 -6.77 -19.99 -8.90
CA THR A 210 -6.54 -21.30 -8.28
C THR A 210 -5.31 -21.26 -7.35
N GLN A 211 -4.20 -20.66 -7.82
CA GLN A 211 -2.98 -20.51 -7.03
C GLN A 211 -3.14 -19.55 -5.85
N MET A 212 -3.98 -18.51 -5.97
CA MET A 212 -4.31 -17.62 -4.83
C MET A 212 -4.97 -18.40 -3.71
N ASN A 213 -5.97 -19.22 -4.02
CA ASN A 213 -6.68 -20.04 -3.03
C ASN A 213 -5.79 -21.19 -2.49
N ALA A 214 -4.99 -21.82 -3.35
CA ALA A 214 -4.03 -22.84 -2.92
C ALA A 214 -2.99 -22.26 -1.95
N LYS A 215 -2.49 -21.04 -2.23
CA LYS A 215 -1.59 -20.32 -1.33
C LYS A 215 -2.28 -19.99 -0.02
N ALA A 216 -3.49 -19.43 -0.04
CA ALA A 216 -4.26 -19.15 1.18
C ALA A 216 -4.38 -20.40 2.07
N LYS A 217 -4.79 -21.53 1.49
CA LYS A 217 -4.87 -22.81 2.21
C LYS A 217 -3.52 -23.27 2.76
N SER A 218 -2.44 -23.14 1.98
CA SER A 218 -1.09 -23.52 2.44
C SER A 218 -0.57 -22.67 3.60
N LEU A 219 -1.09 -21.44 3.74
CA LEU A 219 -0.77 -20.53 4.84
C LEU A 219 -1.71 -20.72 6.04
N GLY A 220 -2.67 -21.64 5.97
CA GLY A 220 -3.69 -21.84 7.01
C GLY A 220 -4.77 -20.75 7.05
N MET A 221 -4.92 -19.98 5.97
CA MET A 221 -5.94 -18.93 5.84
C MET A 221 -7.30 -19.54 5.48
N ASN A 222 -7.94 -20.18 6.46
CA ASN A 222 -9.14 -20.99 6.26
C ASN A 222 -10.42 -20.17 6.04
N ASP A 223 -10.41 -18.89 6.38
CA ASP A 223 -11.53 -17.96 6.21
C ASP A 223 -11.42 -17.16 4.91
N THR A 224 -10.40 -17.47 4.08
CA THR A 224 -10.07 -16.69 2.89
C THR A 224 -10.51 -17.38 1.62
N HIS A 225 -11.17 -16.62 0.75
CA HIS A 225 -11.50 -17.03 -0.60
C HIS A 225 -11.27 -15.89 -1.60
N TYR A 226 -10.60 -16.21 -2.71
CA TYR A 226 -10.37 -15.30 -3.83
C TYR A 226 -11.11 -15.78 -5.07
N VAL A 227 -11.76 -14.88 -5.78
CA VAL A 227 -12.37 -15.13 -7.09
C VAL A 227 -11.68 -14.36 -8.22
N GLU A 228 -10.86 -13.36 -7.89
CA GLU A 228 -10.14 -12.51 -8.86
C GLU A 228 -8.97 -11.74 -8.18
N PRO A 229 -7.98 -11.18 -8.93
CA PRO A 229 -6.71 -10.68 -8.38
C PRO A 229 -6.71 -9.23 -7.89
N THR A 230 -7.81 -8.49 -8.04
CA THR A 230 -7.89 -7.04 -7.81
C THR A 230 -8.60 -6.68 -6.51
N GLY A 231 -9.58 -7.47 -6.07
CA GLY A 231 -10.47 -7.12 -4.97
C GLY A 231 -11.63 -6.21 -5.35
N LEU A 232 -12.03 -6.19 -6.62
CA LEU A 232 -13.25 -5.55 -7.07
C LEU A 232 -14.48 -6.40 -6.73
N SER A 233 -14.33 -7.72 -6.72
CA SER A 233 -15.44 -8.59 -6.36
C SER A 233 -15.64 -8.63 -4.85
N SER A 234 -16.89 -8.44 -4.43
CA SER A 234 -17.27 -8.62 -3.01
C SER A 234 -17.17 -10.07 -2.53
N ARG A 235 -16.98 -11.03 -3.47
CA ARG A 235 -16.70 -12.44 -3.17
C ARG A 235 -15.24 -12.70 -2.80
N ASN A 236 -14.33 -11.74 -2.98
CA ASN A 236 -13.02 -11.79 -2.35
C ASN A 236 -13.17 -11.48 -0.86
N GLN A 237 -13.06 -12.51 -0.03
CA GLN A 237 -13.34 -12.44 1.40
C GLN A 237 -12.19 -13.02 2.22
N SER A 238 -12.02 -12.52 3.43
CA SER A 238 -11.03 -13.01 4.40
C SER A 238 -11.40 -12.54 5.80
N SER A 239 -10.76 -13.11 6.82
CA SER A 239 -10.83 -12.64 8.21
C SER A 239 -9.62 -11.77 8.57
N ALA A 240 -9.70 -11.06 9.70
CA ALA A 240 -8.57 -10.28 10.17
C ALA A 240 -7.35 -11.14 10.54
N ARG A 241 -7.60 -12.36 11.06
CA ARG A 241 -6.54 -13.32 11.40
C ARG A 241 -5.80 -13.80 10.16
N ASP A 242 -6.54 -14.19 9.13
CA ASP A 242 -5.96 -14.63 7.86
C ASP A 242 -5.14 -13.52 7.20
N LEU A 243 -5.65 -12.29 7.20
CA LEU A 243 -4.91 -11.14 6.68
C LEU A 243 -3.65 -10.83 7.50
N ALA A 244 -3.67 -11.00 8.82
CA ALA A 244 -2.47 -10.84 9.63
C ALA A 244 -1.40 -11.89 9.27
N THR A 245 -1.80 -13.14 9.03
CA THR A 245 -0.91 -14.19 8.48
C THR A 245 -0.35 -13.78 7.12
N LEU A 246 -1.20 -13.31 6.20
CA LEU A 246 -0.76 -12.86 4.88
C LEU A 246 0.26 -11.71 4.98
N VAL A 247 0.02 -10.72 5.84
CA VAL A 247 0.96 -9.61 6.06
C VAL A 247 2.29 -10.10 6.61
N GLY A 248 2.28 -10.99 7.61
CA GLY A 248 3.51 -11.54 8.19
C GLY A 248 4.37 -12.25 7.15
N VAL A 249 3.75 -13.08 6.30
CA VAL A 249 4.45 -13.78 5.21
C VAL A 249 4.90 -12.81 4.12
N ALA A 250 4.03 -11.89 3.68
CA ALA A 250 4.35 -10.91 2.64
C ALA A 250 5.47 -9.96 3.06
N HIS A 251 5.56 -9.61 4.34
CA HIS A 251 6.65 -8.81 4.88
C HIS A 251 8.00 -9.53 4.76
N GLY A 252 8.03 -10.86 4.67
CA GLY A 252 9.26 -11.61 4.40
C GLY A 252 9.87 -11.36 3.02
N ASP A 253 9.13 -10.75 2.09
CA ASP A 253 9.57 -10.49 0.73
C ASP A 253 10.05 -9.02 0.57
N PRO A 254 11.36 -8.77 0.36
CA PRO A 254 11.90 -7.42 0.21
C PRO A 254 11.26 -6.63 -0.93
N LEU A 255 10.89 -7.28 -2.03
CA LEU A 255 10.26 -6.62 -3.17
C LEU A 255 8.88 -6.08 -2.80
N LEU A 256 8.08 -6.87 -2.06
CA LEU A 256 6.75 -6.41 -1.63
C LEU A 256 6.85 -5.26 -0.63
N ARG A 257 7.84 -5.30 0.26
CA ARG A 257 8.11 -4.19 1.19
C ARG A 257 8.42 -2.91 0.42
N GLU A 258 9.39 -2.95 -0.49
CA GLU A 258 9.79 -1.80 -1.30
C GLU A 258 8.62 -1.23 -2.11
N LEU A 259 7.97 -2.08 -2.91
CA LEU A 259 6.92 -1.62 -3.81
C LEU A 259 5.69 -1.11 -3.06
N SER A 260 5.31 -1.74 -1.95
CA SER A 260 4.14 -1.31 -1.18
C SER A 260 4.39 -0.03 -0.37
N THR A 261 5.63 0.28 -0.01
CA THR A 261 6.00 1.44 0.82
C THR A 261 6.63 2.59 0.03
N SER A 262 6.73 2.46 -1.29
CA SER A 262 7.11 3.58 -2.16
C SER A 262 6.11 4.74 -2.04
N PRO A 263 6.56 6.00 -1.82
CA PRO A 263 5.66 7.17 -1.68
C PRO A 263 4.87 7.54 -2.94
N GLY A 264 5.44 7.27 -4.10
CA GLY A 264 4.92 7.64 -5.41
C GLY A 264 5.81 7.13 -6.53
N TYR A 265 5.27 7.10 -7.74
CA TYR A 265 5.97 6.61 -8.93
C TYR A 265 5.39 7.25 -10.18
N GLU A 266 6.24 7.51 -11.17
CA GLU A 266 5.82 8.07 -12.46
C GLU A 266 6.04 7.03 -13.56
N VAL A 267 5.05 6.84 -14.43
CA VAL A 267 5.17 5.94 -15.59
C VAL A 267 4.99 6.71 -16.88
N ALA A 268 5.87 6.46 -17.84
CA ALA A 268 5.75 6.98 -19.19
C ALA A 268 4.78 6.10 -20.00
N VAL A 269 3.73 6.71 -20.54
CA VAL A 269 2.71 6.06 -21.38
C VAL A 269 2.59 6.86 -22.68
N GLY A 270 3.32 6.42 -23.70
CA GLY A 270 3.46 7.16 -24.97
C GLY A 270 4.06 8.54 -24.72
N HIS A 271 3.34 9.59 -25.10
CA HIS A 271 3.77 11.00 -24.91
C HIS A 271 3.36 11.60 -23.56
N LYS A 272 2.80 10.81 -22.63
CA LYS A 272 2.31 11.29 -21.33
C LYS A 272 3.08 10.63 -20.19
N THR A 273 3.29 11.37 -19.11
CA THR A 273 3.74 10.82 -17.83
C THR A 273 2.58 10.78 -16.85
N LEU A 274 2.29 9.61 -16.29
CA LEU A 274 1.22 9.42 -15.30
C LEU A 274 1.81 9.33 -13.90
N GLN A 275 1.25 10.13 -12.98
CA GLN A 275 1.77 10.30 -11.62
C GLN A 275 1.01 9.49 -10.58
N TYR A 276 1.61 8.48 -9.98
CA TYR A 276 1.00 7.61 -8.97
C TYR A 276 1.49 7.93 -7.57
N ASN A 277 0.61 7.81 -6.59
CA ASN A 277 0.88 8.09 -5.18
C ASN A 277 0.45 6.90 -4.34
N ASN A 278 1.15 6.67 -3.24
CA ASN A 278 0.74 5.66 -2.29
C ASN A 278 -0.66 5.94 -1.73
N THR A 279 -1.52 4.92 -1.73
CA THR A 279 -2.87 5.03 -1.18
C THR A 279 -2.91 5.11 0.35
N ASN A 280 -1.85 4.66 1.04
CA ASN A 280 -1.67 4.87 2.46
C ASN A 280 -0.89 6.17 2.69
N GLY A 281 -1.59 7.22 3.11
CA GLY A 281 -0.99 8.53 3.36
C GLY A 281 0.08 8.54 4.48
N LEU A 282 0.08 7.54 5.37
CA LEU A 282 1.06 7.42 6.45
C LEU A 282 2.46 7.07 5.93
N VAL A 283 2.57 6.50 4.73
CA VAL A 283 3.87 6.18 4.10
C VAL A 283 4.74 7.42 3.88
N LYS A 284 4.13 8.59 3.68
CA LYS A 284 4.84 9.86 3.53
C LYS A 284 5.19 10.53 4.86
N ASN A 285 4.71 9.98 5.98
CA ASN A 285 4.94 10.56 7.29
C ASN A 285 6.26 10.01 7.88
N PRO A 286 7.29 10.86 8.09
CA PRO A 286 8.59 10.39 8.58
C PRO A 286 8.56 9.86 10.02
N THR A 287 7.48 10.09 10.77
CA THR A 287 7.34 9.51 12.12
C THR A 287 6.87 8.06 12.09
N TRP A 288 6.46 7.55 10.93
CA TRP A 288 6.03 6.17 10.74
C TRP A 288 7.12 5.35 10.07
N ASP A 289 7.46 4.22 10.69
CA ASP A 289 8.30 3.20 10.07
C ASP A 289 7.40 2.04 9.63
N ILE A 290 6.99 2.08 8.35
CA ILE A 290 6.08 1.10 7.75
C ILE A 290 6.90 0.14 6.90
N GLY A 291 6.90 -1.14 7.26
CA GLY A 291 7.59 -2.18 6.49
C GLY A 291 6.75 -2.73 5.35
N LEU A 292 5.42 -2.74 5.47
CA LEU A 292 4.50 -3.21 4.42
C LEU A 292 3.12 -2.56 4.59
N GLN A 293 2.40 -2.28 3.50
CA GLN A 293 1.01 -1.82 3.59
C GLN A 293 0.15 -2.27 2.41
N LYS A 294 -1.17 -2.32 2.63
CA LYS A 294 -2.16 -2.25 1.55
C LYS A 294 -3.45 -1.60 2.04
N THR A 295 -4.06 -0.76 1.21
CA THR A 295 -5.42 -0.24 1.44
C THR A 295 -6.44 -0.87 0.49
N GLY A 296 -7.73 -0.79 0.84
CA GLY A 296 -8.81 -1.24 -0.03
C GLY A 296 -10.12 -0.48 0.21
N TYR A 297 -10.94 -0.36 -0.84
CA TYR A 297 -12.30 0.16 -0.74
C TYR A 297 -13.17 -0.34 -1.89
N ILE A 298 -14.30 -0.94 -1.54
CA ILE A 298 -15.53 -1.04 -2.34
C ILE A 298 -16.69 -0.79 -1.37
N SER A 299 -17.88 -0.46 -1.88
CA SER A 299 -19.03 -0.15 -1.00
C SER A 299 -19.35 -1.30 -0.03
N GLU A 300 -19.25 -2.53 -0.50
CA GLU A 300 -19.55 -3.75 0.26
C GLU A 300 -18.52 -4.05 1.36
N ALA A 301 -17.25 -3.68 1.16
CA ALA A 301 -16.14 -3.91 2.09
C ALA A 301 -15.94 -2.79 3.11
N GLY A 302 -16.52 -1.61 2.85
CA GLY A 302 -16.08 -0.39 3.50
C GLY A 302 -14.60 -0.11 3.22
N ARG A 303 -13.94 0.65 4.11
CA ARG A 303 -12.53 1.03 3.93
C ARG A 303 -11.62 0.13 4.75
N CYS A 304 -10.71 -0.56 4.06
CA CYS A 304 -9.80 -1.52 4.66
C CYS A 304 -8.35 -1.02 4.63
N LEU A 305 -7.57 -1.42 5.64
CA LEU A 305 -6.13 -1.21 5.74
C LEU A 305 -5.50 -2.45 6.39
N VAL A 306 -4.40 -2.90 5.81
CA VAL A 306 -3.43 -3.76 6.50
C VAL A 306 -2.08 -3.09 6.44
N MET A 307 -1.30 -3.18 7.51
CA MET A 307 0.08 -2.73 7.50
C MET A 307 0.92 -3.42 8.57
N GLN A 308 2.21 -3.52 8.30
CA GLN A 308 3.24 -3.81 9.28
C GLN A 308 4.00 -2.52 9.55
N ALA A 309 4.14 -2.14 10.82
CA ALA A 309 4.95 -0.99 11.22
C ALA A 309 5.70 -1.22 12.53
N GLN A 310 6.82 -0.52 12.72
CA GLN A 310 7.50 -0.45 14.01
C GLN A 310 6.83 0.61 14.90
N VAL A 311 6.38 0.19 16.09
CA VAL A 311 5.70 1.03 17.07
C VAL A 311 6.24 0.70 18.46
N ALA A 312 6.78 1.69 19.17
CA ALA A 312 7.34 1.52 20.52
C ALA A 312 8.30 0.31 20.65
N GLY A 313 9.15 0.10 19.64
CA GLY A 313 10.13 -1.01 19.59
C GLY A 313 9.55 -2.37 19.19
N ARG A 314 8.24 -2.48 18.91
CA ARG A 314 7.60 -3.71 18.43
C ARG A 314 7.30 -3.65 16.94
N LYS A 315 7.41 -4.80 16.26
CA LYS A 315 6.91 -4.97 14.89
C LYS A 315 5.44 -5.35 14.95
N LEU A 316 4.54 -4.39 14.73
CA LEU A 316 3.11 -4.63 14.81
C LEU A 316 2.52 -4.85 13.42
N ILE A 317 1.69 -5.89 13.31
CA ILE A 317 0.78 -6.09 12.19
C ILE A 317 -0.59 -5.56 12.64
N MET A 318 -1.12 -4.61 11.86
CA MET A 318 -2.41 -3.99 12.10
C MET A 318 -3.35 -4.28 10.93
N VAL A 319 -4.52 -4.82 11.24
CA VAL A 319 -5.59 -5.11 10.28
C VAL A 319 -6.84 -4.35 10.72
N PHE A 320 -7.40 -3.57 9.80
CA PHE A 320 -8.61 -2.78 9.99
C PHE A 320 -9.52 -3.00 8.80
N LEU A 321 -10.71 -3.58 9.02
CA LEU A 321 -11.70 -3.80 7.96
C LEU A 321 -12.94 -2.96 8.21
N ASP A 322 -13.58 -2.59 7.10
CA ASP A 322 -14.85 -1.87 7.09
C ASP A 322 -14.86 -0.62 7.98
N SER A 323 -13.86 0.24 7.82
CA SER A 323 -13.75 1.50 8.56
C SER A 323 -14.70 2.58 8.03
N ALA A 324 -15.45 3.19 8.95
CA ALA A 324 -16.42 4.24 8.67
C ALA A 324 -15.74 5.62 8.51
N GLY A 325 -15.74 6.15 7.28
CA GLY A 325 -15.24 7.48 6.96
C GLY A 325 -13.93 7.50 6.14
N LYS A 326 -13.67 8.60 5.41
CA LYS A 326 -12.61 8.64 4.39
C LYS A 326 -11.20 8.31 4.93
N PHE A 327 -10.88 8.83 6.10
CA PHE A 327 -9.54 8.76 6.72
C PHE A 327 -9.51 7.91 8.00
N SER A 328 -10.63 7.29 8.35
CA SER A 328 -10.84 6.67 9.65
C SER A 328 -9.88 5.52 9.94
N ARG A 329 -9.58 4.65 8.95
CA ARG A 329 -8.59 3.56 9.08
C ARG A 329 -7.16 4.05 9.36
N LEU A 330 -6.79 5.22 8.85
CA LEU A 330 -5.49 5.84 9.18
C LEU A 330 -5.53 6.42 10.60
N GLY A 331 -6.66 7.01 10.98
CA GLY A 331 -6.91 7.43 12.36
C GLY A 331 -6.93 6.27 13.36
N ASP A 332 -7.41 5.09 12.95
CA ASP A 332 -7.37 3.85 13.75
C ASP A 332 -5.92 3.40 13.98
N ALA A 333 -5.07 3.43 12.94
CA ALA A 333 -3.63 3.17 13.08
C ALA A 333 -2.97 4.16 14.05
N GLU A 334 -3.28 5.46 13.96
CA GLU A 334 -2.77 6.48 14.88
C GLU A 334 -3.30 6.33 16.32
N ARG A 335 -4.53 5.84 16.51
CA ARG A 335 -5.07 5.50 17.83
C ARG A 335 -4.32 4.34 18.45
N VAL A 336 -4.11 3.26 17.69
CA VAL A 336 -3.35 2.08 18.14
C VAL A 336 -1.91 2.48 18.47
N ARG A 337 -1.24 3.24 17.61
CA ARG A 337 0.10 3.74 17.86
C ARG A 337 0.20 4.48 19.20
N ARG A 338 -0.64 5.50 19.40
CA ARG A 338 -0.66 6.29 20.63
C ARG A 338 -0.95 5.44 21.85
N TRP A 339 -1.89 4.49 21.74
CA TRP A 339 -2.21 3.58 22.81
C TRP A 339 -1.00 2.72 23.23
N VAL A 340 -0.31 2.10 22.27
CA VAL A 340 0.90 1.29 22.55
C VAL A 340 2.03 2.17 23.13
N GLU A 341 2.28 3.34 22.54
CA GLU A 341 3.31 4.27 23.02
C GLU A 341 3.03 4.79 24.44
N SER A 342 1.76 4.97 24.81
CA SER A 342 1.35 5.45 26.13
C SER A 342 1.30 4.38 27.22
N ASN A 343 1.43 3.10 26.86
CA ASN A 343 1.32 1.98 27.79
C ASN A 343 2.65 1.21 27.88
N PRO A 344 3.48 1.47 28.91
CA PRO A 344 4.79 0.83 29.06
C PRO A 344 4.75 -0.70 29.08
N SER A 345 3.64 -1.31 29.48
CA SER A 345 3.48 -2.78 29.48
C SER A 345 3.34 -3.36 28.06
N LEU A 346 2.92 -2.55 27.09
CA LEU A 346 2.77 -2.93 25.68
C LEU A 346 3.98 -2.56 24.83
N ALA A 347 4.88 -1.71 25.33
CA ALA A 347 6.15 -1.45 24.66
C ALA A 347 7.01 -2.72 24.60
N ALA A 348 7.98 -2.78 23.68
CA ALA A 348 8.95 -3.86 23.73
C ALA A 348 9.67 -3.86 25.09
N PRO A 349 9.87 -5.01 25.74
CA PRO A 349 10.71 -5.07 26.93
C PRO A 349 12.07 -4.46 26.60
N LEU A 350 12.57 -3.54 27.43
CA LEU A 350 13.98 -3.17 27.40
C LEU A 350 14.76 -4.48 27.56
N GLN A 351 15.27 -5.05 26.47
CA GLN A 351 16.16 -6.19 26.61
C GLN A 351 17.34 -5.70 27.43
N ALA A 352 17.47 -6.28 28.63
CA ALA A 352 18.64 -6.18 29.46
C ALA A 352 19.86 -6.34 28.56
N VAL A 353 20.72 -5.32 28.56
CA VAL A 353 22.11 -5.42 28.13
C VAL A 353 22.68 -6.60 28.89
N ARG A 354 22.63 -7.80 28.29
CA ARG A 354 23.31 -8.96 28.81
C ARG A 354 24.78 -8.65 28.65
N SER A 355 25.41 -8.36 29.79
CA SER A 355 26.84 -8.21 29.97
C SER A 355 27.60 -9.27 29.16
N ASN A 356 28.14 -8.85 28.02
CA ASN A 356 29.36 -9.40 27.48
C ASN A 356 30.49 -8.57 28.07
N ASN A 357 30.98 -9.04 29.22
CA ASN A 357 32.32 -8.89 29.78
C ASN A 357 32.32 -9.96 30.88
N GLY A 358 32.88 -11.15 30.69
CA GLY A 358 34.21 -11.37 30.14
C GLY A 358 35.15 -11.43 31.33
#